data_AF-A0A7Y6IHZ5-F1
#
_entry.id   AF-A0A7Y6IHZ5-F1
#
_cell.length_a   1.000
_cell.length_b   1.000
_cell.length_c   1.000
_cell.angle_alpha   90.00
_cell.angle_beta   90.00
_cell.angle_gamma   90.00
#
_symmetry.space_group_name_H-M   'P 1'
#
loop_
_entity.id
_entity.type
_entity.pdbx_description
1 polymer ?
#
loop_
_entity_poly.entity_id
_entity_poly.type
_entity_poly.pdbx_seq_one_letter_code
_entity_poly.pdbx_strand_id
1 'polypeptide(L)'
;MRGKLLITVVALGLSGCGVVPGLVPRPAGQPARTPAPAASRATSPSPSPEVSRSATRPALGAPEARQAMRAWVDKYNATLKQRKWWRSNDRIDALFMEAALYEGVLERNHEAFGWKPGHKPITLSGVPAVYLPRPERQPSIGDWFIAKATYRDTKGHARPHVLAFFRSPGQSFRLAVATPIHWGQRMPEPRLDADGYVTDMDNTMAGAVAKEYLNFWNNERKKEGASGYRLARNSYSRKAFPAVNKGLYVAFAGHGSVFGFRTADGGSFFLFALVNSPKSVNQVLSEALLVPRGSRTIQELGANWFS
;
A
#
# COMPACT_ATOMS: atom_id res chain seq x y z
N MET A 1 -17.51 -39.90 -32.41
CA MET A 1 -16.32 -39.45 -33.16
C MET A 1 -15.24 -39.04 -32.16
N ARG A 2 -14.09 -39.72 -32.21
CA ARG A 2 -12.92 -39.49 -31.35
C ARG A 2 -12.13 -38.30 -31.91
N GLY A 3 -11.98 -37.22 -31.14
CA GLY A 3 -11.05 -36.12 -31.44
C GLY A 3 -9.89 -36.17 -30.46
N LYS A 4 -8.75 -36.71 -30.90
CA LYS A 4 -7.45 -36.57 -30.21
C LYS A 4 -6.94 -35.15 -30.50
N LEU A 5 -6.58 -34.38 -29.48
CA LEU A 5 -5.65 -33.26 -29.65
C LEU A 5 -4.44 -33.47 -28.76
N LEU A 6 -3.31 -33.72 -29.45
CA LEU A 6 -1.96 -33.64 -28.92
C LEU A 6 -1.69 -32.26 -28.32
N ILE A 7 -1.06 -32.22 -27.15
CA ILE A 7 -0.33 -31.02 -26.71
C ILE A 7 1.15 -31.36 -26.71
N THR A 8 1.84 -30.76 -27.68
CA THR A 8 3.28 -30.79 -27.89
C THR A 8 3.98 -30.01 -26.77
N VAL A 9 4.93 -30.65 -26.09
CA VAL A 9 5.85 -29.99 -25.15
C VAL A 9 6.96 -29.33 -25.96
N VAL A 10 7.02 -27.99 -25.94
CA VAL A 10 8.19 -27.25 -26.44
C VAL A 10 9.05 -26.87 -25.25
N ALA A 11 10.16 -27.58 -25.10
CA ALA A 11 11.28 -27.17 -24.26
C ALA A 11 12.15 -26.19 -25.05
N LEU A 12 12.30 -24.98 -24.54
CA LEU A 12 13.37 -24.06 -24.95
C LEU A 12 14.11 -23.64 -23.68
N GLY A 13 15.27 -24.25 -23.47
CA GLY A 13 16.33 -23.62 -22.71
C GLY A 13 17.06 -22.62 -23.60
N LEU A 14 17.49 -21.51 -23.03
CA LEU A 14 18.76 -20.86 -23.35
C LEU A 14 19.09 -19.84 -22.25
N SER A 15 20.34 -19.96 -21.82
CA SER A 15 21.20 -19.18 -20.94
C SER A 15 21.05 -17.66 -20.99
N GLY A 16 21.32 -16.99 -19.87
CA GLY A 16 21.61 -15.56 -19.83
C GLY A 16 21.76 -14.99 -18.42
N CYS A 17 23.00 -14.83 -17.96
CA CYS A 17 23.36 -13.98 -16.81
C CYS A 17 22.92 -12.53 -17.08
N GLY A 18 22.41 -11.82 -16.07
CA GLY A 18 22.31 -10.36 -16.19
C GLY A 18 21.34 -9.67 -15.25
N VAL A 19 21.92 -9.08 -14.20
CA VAL A 19 21.60 -7.76 -13.63
C VAL A 19 20.24 -7.58 -12.91
N VAL A 20 20.34 -7.48 -11.59
CA VAL A 20 19.37 -6.84 -10.69
C VAL A 20 19.45 -5.31 -10.88
N PRO A 21 18.37 -4.60 -11.23
CA PRO A 21 18.35 -3.14 -11.13
C PRO A 21 17.66 -2.70 -9.83
N GLY A 22 18.28 -1.76 -9.11
CA GLY A 22 17.51 -0.82 -8.28
C GLY A 22 18.03 -0.43 -6.90
N LEU A 23 19.34 -0.44 -6.63
CA LEU A 23 19.92 0.42 -5.59
C LEU A 23 20.47 1.66 -6.28
N VAL A 24 19.82 2.81 -6.09
CA VAL A 24 20.30 4.10 -6.59
C VAL A 24 21.48 4.55 -5.71
N PRO A 25 22.72 4.68 -6.23
CA PRO A 25 23.83 5.24 -5.48
C PRO A 25 23.87 6.76 -5.66
N ARG A 26 23.94 7.43 -4.52
CA ARG A 26 24.32 8.84 -4.32
C ARG A 26 25.72 9.10 -4.91
N PRO A 27 25.98 10.19 -5.66
CA PRO A 27 27.34 10.56 -6.01
C PRO A 27 28.06 11.18 -4.80
N ALA A 28 29.18 10.56 -4.43
CA ALA A 28 30.19 11.15 -3.55
C ALA A 28 31.05 12.13 -4.36
N GLY A 29 31.38 13.28 -3.76
CA GLY A 29 32.30 14.26 -4.33
C GLY A 29 33.75 14.07 -3.89
N GLN A 30 34.58 14.99 -4.39
CA GLN A 30 35.99 15.35 -4.07
C GLN A 30 37.04 14.94 -5.13
N PRO A 31 38.22 15.60 -5.23
CA PRO A 31 38.79 16.72 -4.44
C PRO A 31 39.37 17.93 -5.23
N ALA A 32 39.89 18.88 -4.44
CA ALA A 32 40.43 20.24 -4.65
C ALA A 32 41.54 20.51 -5.69
N ARG A 33 41.71 21.81 -6.04
CA ARG A 33 42.99 22.51 -6.32
C ARG A 33 42.88 24.04 -6.14
N THR A 34 43.82 24.64 -5.39
CA THR A 34 44.17 26.09 -5.26
C THR A 34 45.44 26.38 -6.10
N PRO A 35 45.87 27.63 -6.44
CA PRO A 35 46.17 28.77 -5.55
C PRO A 35 45.80 30.21 -6.07
N ALA A 36 45.99 31.22 -5.19
CA ALA A 36 45.77 32.68 -5.30
C ALA A 36 46.90 33.42 -6.13
N PRO A 37 47.04 34.79 -6.23
CA PRO A 37 46.45 35.90 -5.45
C PRO A 37 46.15 37.27 -6.14
N ALA A 38 45.66 38.22 -5.33
CA ALA A 38 45.97 39.67 -5.28
C ALA A 38 44.91 40.74 -5.68
N ALA A 39 44.55 41.51 -4.64
CA ALA A 39 44.44 42.98 -4.57
C ALA A 39 43.14 43.72 -4.98
N SER A 40 42.59 44.42 -3.98
CA SER A 40 42.18 45.85 -3.96
C SER A 40 40.71 46.20 -3.68
N ARG A 41 40.55 46.88 -2.54
CA ARG A 41 39.68 48.03 -2.20
C ARG A 41 38.16 47.98 -2.46
N ALA A 42 37.46 48.02 -1.33
CA ALA A 42 36.37 48.94 -0.96
C ALA A 42 35.18 49.13 -1.91
N THR A 43 34.03 48.55 -1.51
CA THR A 43 32.70 49.16 -1.69
C THR A 43 31.69 48.47 -0.76
N SER A 44 31.09 49.22 0.17
CA SER A 44 29.70 48.96 0.62
C SER A 44 28.76 49.59 -0.43
N PRO A 45 27.47 49.24 -0.55
CA PRO A 45 26.62 48.35 0.26
C PRO A 45 25.82 47.31 -0.58
N SER A 46 25.30 46.25 0.04
CA SER A 46 24.03 45.64 -0.40
C SER A 46 23.52 44.65 0.66
N PRO A 47 22.24 44.69 1.06
CA PRO A 47 21.67 43.67 1.92
C PRO A 47 21.78 42.33 1.23
N SER A 48 22.39 41.35 1.91
CA SER A 48 22.40 39.97 1.44
C SER A 48 20.97 39.55 1.13
N PRO A 49 20.66 39.04 -0.09
CA PRO A 49 19.41 38.35 -0.27
C PRO A 49 19.41 37.18 0.69
N GLU A 50 18.38 37.15 1.53
CA GLU A 50 17.96 35.99 2.33
C GLU A 50 18.35 34.72 1.59
N VAL A 51 19.19 33.90 2.23
CA VAL A 51 19.39 32.52 1.85
C VAL A 51 18.00 31.95 1.63
N SER A 52 17.70 31.64 0.36
CA SER A 52 16.45 31.06 -0.09
C SER A 52 16.05 29.99 0.91
N ARG A 53 15.00 30.27 1.69
CA ARG A 53 14.30 29.23 2.43
C ARG A 53 13.84 28.25 1.35
N SER A 54 14.59 27.17 1.18
CA SER A 54 14.18 26.05 0.34
C SER A 54 12.74 25.78 0.71
N ALA A 55 11.83 25.99 -0.25
CA ALA A 55 10.39 25.99 -0.01
C ALA A 55 10.06 24.75 0.81
N THR A 56 9.89 24.94 2.11
CA THR A 56 9.66 23.84 3.03
C THR A 56 8.25 23.44 2.72
N ARG A 57 8.12 22.29 2.05
CA ARG A 57 6.84 21.68 1.72
C ARG A 57 5.92 21.83 2.93
N PRO A 58 4.72 22.40 2.77
CA PRO A 58 3.78 22.55 3.88
C PRO A 58 3.57 21.18 4.55
N ALA A 59 3.75 21.16 5.87
CA ALA A 59 3.56 19.95 6.65
C ALA A 59 2.12 19.46 6.52
N LEU A 60 1.94 18.17 6.22
CA LEU A 60 0.62 17.54 6.18
C LEU A 60 -0.03 17.58 7.57
N GLY A 61 -1.14 18.30 7.69
CA GLY A 61 -1.91 18.40 8.93
C GLY A 61 -3.06 17.41 9.04
N ALA A 62 -3.49 17.09 10.27
CA ALA A 62 -4.61 16.16 10.50
C ALA A 62 -5.95 16.63 9.88
N PRO A 63 -6.31 17.94 9.91
CA PRO A 63 -7.49 18.43 9.19
C PRO A 63 -7.41 18.20 7.68
N GLU A 64 -6.25 18.46 7.08
CA GLU A 64 -6.00 18.26 5.65
C GLU A 64 -6.12 16.77 5.28
N ALA A 65 -5.51 15.87 6.06
CA ALA A 65 -5.61 14.43 5.83
C ALA A 65 -7.05 13.91 5.93
N ARG A 66 -7.83 14.40 6.92
CA ARG A 66 -9.26 14.07 7.03
C ARG A 66 -10.06 14.57 5.84
N GLN A 67 -9.79 15.79 5.38
CA GLN A 67 -10.45 16.36 4.20
C GLN A 67 -10.09 15.56 2.94
N ALA A 68 -8.82 15.22 2.77
CA ALA A 68 -8.34 14.41 1.64
C ALA A 68 -9.04 13.04 1.59
N MET A 69 -9.16 12.35 2.73
CA MET A 69 -9.86 11.08 2.81
C MET A 69 -11.35 11.22 2.43
N ARG A 70 -12.05 12.23 2.96
CA ARG A 70 -13.47 12.49 2.63
C ARG A 70 -13.65 12.81 1.15
N ALA A 71 -12.83 13.71 0.61
CA ALA A 71 -12.85 14.09 -0.80
C ALA A 71 -12.58 12.87 -1.71
N TRP A 72 -11.68 11.97 -1.30
CA TRP A 72 -11.44 10.74 -2.02
C TRP A 72 -12.67 9.82 -2.01
N VAL A 73 -13.34 9.63 -0.86
CA VAL A 73 -14.58 8.83 -0.77
C VAL A 73 -15.67 9.40 -1.68
N ASP A 74 -15.87 10.71 -1.66
CA ASP A 74 -16.87 11.37 -2.51
C ASP A 74 -16.54 11.17 -4.00
N LYS A 75 -15.27 11.34 -4.39
CA LYS A 75 -14.77 11.12 -5.75
C LYS A 75 -14.89 9.67 -6.19
N TYR A 76 -14.58 8.72 -5.30
CA TYR A 76 -14.73 7.28 -5.54
C TYR A 76 -16.19 6.93 -5.81
N ASN A 77 -17.09 7.34 -4.92
CA ASN A 77 -18.52 7.10 -5.06
C ASN A 77 -19.12 7.75 -6.31
N ALA A 78 -18.66 8.95 -6.68
CA ALA A 78 -19.06 9.61 -7.92
C ALA A 78 -18.55 8.85 -9.15
N THR A 79 -17.31 8.33 -9.11
CA THR A 79 -16.72 7.54 -10.20
C THR A 79 -17.46 6.21 -10.39
N LEU A 80 -17.83 5.52 -9.31
CA LEU A 80 -18.56 4.25 -9.39
C LEU A 80 -19.91 4.37 -10.12
N LYS A 81 -20.56 5.54 -10.07
CA LYS A 81 -21.83 5.79 -10.79
C LYS A 81 -21.64 5.91 -12.30
N GLN A 82 -20.41 6.11 -12.78
CA GLN A 82 -20.13 6.27 -14.19
C GLN A 82 -20.06 4.91 -14.88
N ARG A 83 -20.70 4.79 -16.04
CA ARG A 83 -20.72 3.55 -16.83
C ARG A 83 -19.29 3.11 -17.17
N LYS A 84 -18.97 1.86 -16.83
CA LYS A 84 -17.68 1.21 -17.15
C LYS A 84 -16.45 2.05 -16.77
N TRP A 85 -16.49 2.73 -15.62
CA TRP A 85 -15.41 3.60 -15.16
C TRP A 85 -14.03 2.93 -15.17
N TRP A 86 -13.97 1.63 -14.90
CA TRP A 86 -12.77 0.78 -14.91
C TRP A 86 -12.11 0.60 -16.30
N ARG A 87 -12.75 1.06 -17.38
CA ARG A 87 -12.15 1.09 -18.72
C ARG A 87 -11.30 2.34 -18.97
N SER A 88 -11.43 3.38 -18.14
CA SER A 88 -10.63 4.60 -18.25
C SER A 88 -9.45 4.54 -17.30
N ASN A 89 -8.23 4.51 -17.86
CA ASN A 89 -7.01 4.53 -17.05
C ASN A 89 -6.91 5.84 -16.26
N ASP A 90 -7.27 6.98 -16.85
CA ASP A 90 -7.28 8.28 -16.13
C ASP A 90 -8.17 8.26 -14.88
N ARG A 91 -9.35 7.61 -14.94
CA ARG A 91 -10.23 7.48 -13.77
C ARG A 91 -9.64 6.58 -12.69
N ILE A 92 -8.98 5.50 -13.09
CA ILE A 92 -8.28 4.59 -12.18
C ILE A 92 -7.11 5.33 -11.52
N ASP A 93 -6.25 5.96 -12.32
CA ASP A 93 -5.05 6.68 -11.88
C ASP A 93 -5.39 7.89 -11.01
N ALA A 94 -6.57 8.50 -11.20
CA ALA A 94 -7.06 9.62 -10.41
C ALA A 94 -7.60 9.22 -9.03
N LEU A 95 -7.91 7.94 -8.81
CA LEU A 95 -8.43 7.40 -7.55
C LEU A 95 -7.37 6.64 -6.78
N PHE A 96 -6.56 5.88 -7.50
CA PHE A 96 -5.74 4.83 -6.94
C PHE A 96 -4.28 4.99 -7.33
N MET A 97 -3.42 4.37 -6.54
CA MET A 97 -2.01 4.19 -6.86
C MET A 97 -1.48 2.87 -6.30
N GLU A 98 -0.26 2.52 -6.70
CA GLU A 98 0.45 1.30 -6.26
C GLU A 98 -0.41 0.04 -6.31
N ALA A 99 -0.76 -0.49 -5.14
CA ALA A 99 -1.61 -1.66 -5.03
C ALA A 99 -3.01 -1.30 -5.50
N ALA A 100 -3.68 -0.33 -4.88
CA ALA A 100 -5.12 -0.07 -5.05
C ALA A 100 -5.58 0.15 -6.51
N LEU A 101 -4.66 0.44 -7.45
CA LEU A 101 -4.93 0.41 -8.90
C LEU A 101 -5.61 -0.90 -9.33
N TYR A 102 -5.35 -1.99 -8.61
CA TYR A 102 -5.92 -3.31 -8.85
C TYR A 102 -7.44 -3.35 -8.79
N GLU A 103 -8.11 -2.47 -8.02
CA GLU A 103 -9.57 -2.46 -7.92
C GLU A 103 -10.20 -2.23 -9.30
N GLY A 104 -9.65 -1.28 -10.07
CA GLY A 104 -10.06 -1.04 -11.46
C GLY A 104 -9.75 -2.22 -12.38
N VAL A 105 -8.64 -2.93 -12.15
CA VAL A 105 -8.30 -4.10 -12.96
C VAL A 105 -9.20 -5.30 -12.65
N LEU A 106 -9.58 -5.51 -11.40
CA LEU A 106 -10.54 -6.55 -11.03
C LEU A 106 -11.90 -6.34 -11.71
N GLU A 107 -12.40 -5.12 -11.74
CA GLU A 107 -13.65 -4.82 -12.44
C GLU A 107 -13.56 -5.08 -13.95
N ARG A 108 -12.42 -4.72 -14.54
CA ARG A 108 -12.13 -5.02 -15.96
C ARG A 108 -12.08 -6.53 -16.22
N ASN A 109 -11.44 -7.28 -15.33
CA ASN A 109 -11.32 -8.73 -15.43
C ASN A 109 -12.68 -9.42 -15.24
N HIS A 110 -13.48 -9.02 -14.25
CA HIS A 110 -14.83 -9.55 -14.05
C HIS A 110 -15.66 -9.42 -15.33
N GLU A 111 -15.66 -8.24 -15.95
CA GLU A 111 -16.37 -8.05 -17.23
C GLU A 111 -15.82 -8.97 -18.33
N ALA A 112 -14.50 -9.11 -18.46
CA ALA A 112 -13.87 -9.97 -19.47
C ALA A 112 -14.23 -11.46 -19.29
N PHE A 113 -14.43 -11.91 -18.05
CA PHE A 113 -14.88 -13.28 -17.73
C PHE A 113 -16.41 -13.44 -17.68
N GLY A 114 -17.18 -12.43 -18.12
CA GLY A 114 -18.64 -12.47 -18.16
C GLY A 114 -19.32 -12.32 -16.78
N TRP A 115 -18.57 -11.92 -15.75
CA TRP A 115 -19.10 -11.64 -14.42
C TRP A 115 -19.55 -10.19 -14.32
N LYS A 116 -20.49 -9.92 -13.41
CA LYS A 116 -20.94 -8.55 -13.14
C LYS A 116 -19.90 -7.82 -12.28
N PRO A 117 -19.46 -6.61 -12.69
CA PRO A 117 -18.71 -5.69 -11.84
C PRO A 117 -19.41 -5.46 -10.49
N GLY A 118 -18.64 -5.34 -9.41
CA GLY A 118 -19.14 -5.65 -8.06
C GLY A 118 -18.87 -4.61 -6.96
N HIS A 119 -18.03 -3.59 -7.18
CA HIS A 119 -17.75 -2.60 -6.14
C HIS A 119 -19.00 -1.78 -5.83
N LYS A 120 -19.23 -1.58 -4.53
CA LYS A 120 -20.33 -0.77 -4.02
C LYS A 120 -19.80 0.56 -3.48
N PRO A 121 -20.63 1.62 -3.49
CA PRO A 121 -20.28 2.88 -2.84
C PRO A 121 -19.90 2.70 -1.37
N ILE A 122 -18.91 3.46 -0.93
CA ILE A 122 -18.48 3.52 0.46
C ILE A 122 -19.42 4.46 1.21
N THR A 123 -20.06 3.95 2.26
CA THR A 123 -20.83 4.78 3.20
C THR A 123 -20.05 4.90 4.50
N LEU A 124 -19.50 6.09 4.77
CA LEU A 124 -18.81 6.40 6.02
C LEU A 124 -19.78 6.36 7.20
N SER A 125 -19.29 5.85 8.32
CA SER A 125 -19.98 5.90 9.61
C SER A 125 -19.02 6.39 10.69
N GLY A 126 -19.51 7.27 11.56
CA GLY A 126 -18.72 7.90 12.61
C GLY A 126 -17.67 8.89 12.11
N VAL A 127 -16.77 9.31 13.02
CA VAL A 127 -15.65 10.21 12.72
C VAL A 127 -14.40 9.38 12.41
N PRO A 128 -13.80 9.52 11.22
CA PRO A 128 -12.55 8.85 10.89
C PRO A 128 -11.39 9.35 11.75
N ALA A 129 -10.53 8.44 12.19
CA ALA A 129 -9.25 8.78 12.79
C ALA A 129 -8.17 8.80 11.71
N VAL A 130 -7.25 9.76 11.79
CA VAL A 130 -6.10 9.87 10.88
C VAL A 130 -4.81 9.86 11.69
N TYR A 131 -3.81 9.21 11.12
CA TYR A 131 -2.53 8.93 11.73
C TYR A 131 -1.44 9.41 10.78
N LEU A 132 -0.64 10.36 11.28
CA LEU A 132 0.34 11.09 10.50
C LEU A 132 1.73 10.79 11.02
N PRO A 133 2.70 10.40 10.16
CA PRO A 133 4.09 10.47 10.55
C PRO A 133 4.51 11.94 10.66
N ARG A 134 5.61 12.22 11.37
CA ARG A 134 6.14 13.58 11.45
C ARG A 134 6.55 14.10 10.06
N PRO A 135 6.44 15.42 9.79
CA PRO A 135 6.81 16.00 8.49
C PRO A 135 8.24 15.65 8.04
N GLU A 136 9.21 15.67 8.94
CA GLU A 136 10.60 15.31 8.68
C GLU A 136 10.83 13.81 8.47
N ARG A 137 9.84 12.97 8.78
CA ARG A 137 9.83 11.52 8.53
C ARG A 137 9.10 11.15 7.23
N GLN A 138 8.39 12.10 6.62
CA GLN A 138 7.81 11.89 5.30
C GLN A 138 8.93 11.70 4.25
N PRO A 139 8.78 10.74 3.32
CA PRO A 139 9.78 10.54 2.28
C PRO A 139 9.80 11.74 1.32
N SER A 140 10.95 12.04 0.72
CA SER A 140 11.07 13.15 -0.24
C SER A 140 10.17 13.01 -1.47
N ILE A 141 9.75 11.78 -1.78
CA ILE A 141 8.89 11.45 -2.93
C ILE A 141 7.41 11.74 -2.70
N GLY A 142 6.97 12.06 -1.48
CA GLY A 142 5.55 12.25 -1.22
C GLY A 142 5.17 12.31 0.25
N ASP A 143 3.88 12.56 0.52
CA ASP A 143 3.32 12.51 1.86
C ASP A 143 2.43 11.30 1.90
N TRP A 144 2.41 10.62 3.04
CA TRP A 144 1.42 9.60 3.31
C TRP A 144 0.78 9.76 4.68
N PHE A 145 -0.38 9.14 4.83
CA PHE A 145 -1.06 9.00 6.10
C PHE A 145 -1.88 7.72 6.13
N ILE A 146 -2.16 7.22 7.34
CA ILE A 146 -3.11 6.13 7.55
C ILE A 146 -4.41 6.69 8.11
N ALA A 147 -5.54 6.23 7.59
CA ALA A 147 -6.85 6.51 8.15
C ALA A 147 -7.50 5.22 8.64
N LYS A 148 -8.13 5.31 9.81
CA LYS A 148 -9.08 4.33 10.33
C LYS A 148 -10.47 4.88 10.14
N ALA A 149 -11.26 4.22 9.32
CA ALA A 149 -12.63 4.61 9.03
C ALA A 149 -13.56 3.41 9.16
N THR A 150 -14.86 3.65 9.36
CA THR A 150 -15.84 2.58 9.43
C THR A 150 -16.78 2.70 8.24
N TYR A 151 -16.83 1.66 7.42
CA TYR A 151 -17.66 1.62 6.21
C TYR A 151 -18.80 0.62 6.43
N ARG A 152 -19.95 0.87 5.82
CA ARG A 152 -21.00 -0.17 5.75
C ARG A 152 -20.66 -1.16 4.65
N ASP A 153 -20.69 -2.45 4.99
CA ASP A 153 -20.52 -3.54 4.02
C ASP A 153 -21.74 -3.64 3.08
N THR A 154 -21.70 -4.60 2.16
CA THR A 154 -22.77 -4.79 1.17
C THR A 154 -24.12 -5.21 1.77
N LYS A 155 -24.13 -5.64 3.04
CA LYS A 155 -25.30 -6.03 3.85
C LYS A 155 -25.68 -4.93 4.86
N GLY A 156 -24.96 -3.81 4.89
CA GLY A 156 -25.24 -2.66 5.76
C GLY A 156 -24.52 -2.68 7.12
N HIS A 157 -23.71 -3.70 7.43
CA HIS A 157 -23.01 -3.78 8.70
C HIS A 157 -21.81 -2.84 8.74
N ALA A 158 -21.63 -2.15 9.86
CA ALA A 158 -20.48 -1.29 10.08
C ALA A 158 -19.21 -2.13 10.27
N ARG A 159 -18.18 -1.86 9.46
CA ARG A 159 -16.92 -2.58 9.47
C ARG A 159 -15.73 -1.62 9.47
N PRO A 160 -14.80 -1.74 10.44
CA PRO A 160 -13.58 -0.94 10.43
C PRO A 160 -12.71 -1.27 9.22
N HIS A 161 -12.16 -0.24 8.60
CA HIS A 161 -11.19 -0.31 7.51
C HIS A 161 -9.97 0.53 7.87
N VAL A 162 -8.82 0.07 7.39
CA VAL A 162 -7.57 0.82 7.47
C VAL A 162 -7.13 1.13 6.05
N LEU A 163 -6.83 2.40 5.81
CA LEU A 163 -6.53 2.94 4.49
C LEU A 163 -5.22 3.72 4.55
N ALA A 164 -4.31 3.46 3.63
CA ALA A 164 -3.13 4.28 3.39
C ALA A 164 -3.37 5.18 2.19
N PHE A 165 -3.12 6.47 2.37
CA PHE A 165 -3.15 7.46 1.31
C PHE A 165 -1.75 7.98 1.05
N PHE A 166 -1.46 8.28 -0.21
CA PHE A 166 -0.20 8.90 -0.60
C PHE A 166 -0.45 9.98 -1.66
N ARG A 167 0.38 11.02 -1.64
CA ARG A 167 0.51 11.99 -2.74
C ARG A 167 1.97 12.23 -3.07
N SER A 168 2.28 12.28 -4.36
CA SER A 168 3.54 12.89 -4.82
C SER A 168 3.47 14.43 -4.70
N PRO A 169 4.62 15.13 -4.66
CA PRO A 169 4.64 16.59 -4.68
C PRO A 169 3.79 17.17 -5.81
N GLY A 170 2.94 18.14 -5.48
CA GLY A 170 2.03 18.79 -6.45
C GLY A 170 0.80 17.97 -6.84
N GLN A 171 0.61 16.76 -6.32
CA GLN A 171 -0.54 15.90 -6.64
C GLN A 171 -1.56 15.86 -5.49
N SER A 172 -2.80 15.48 -5.84
CA SER A 172 -3.83 15.13 -4.87
C SER A 172 -3.53 13.77 -4.22
N PHE A 173 -4.03 13.58 -2.99
CA PHE A 173 -3.99 12.27 -2.34
C PHE A 173 -4.80 11.24 -3.12
N ARG A 174 -4.22 10.05 -3.24
CA ARG A 174 -4.83 8.85 -3.81
C ARG A 174 -4.76 7.72 -2.80
N LEU A 175 -5.66 6.76 -2.94
CA LEU A 175 -5.62 5.57 -2.12
C LEU A 175 -4.48 4.67 -2.62
N ALA A 176 -3.57 4.29 -1.74
CA ALA A 176 -2.45 3.40 -2.06
C ALA A 176 -2.77 1.95 -1.69
N VAL A 177 -3.32 1.73 -0.50
CA VAL A 177 -3.70 0.40 0.02
C VAL A 177 -4.91 0.57 0.93
N ALA A 178 -5.85 -0.37 0.90
CA ALA A 178 -6.88 -0.46 1.92
C ALA A 178 -7.28 -1.90 2.21
N THR A 179 -7.67 -2.15 3.45
CA THR A 179 -8.17 -3.45 3.89
C THR A 179 -9.19 -3.28 5.01
N PRO A 180 -10.30 -4.03 5.01
CA PRO A 180 -11.15 -4.13 6.18
C PRO A 180 -10.45 -4.91 7.29
N ILE A 181 -10.78 -4.62 8.54
CA ILE A 181 -10.33 -5.42 9.69
C ILE A 181 -11.22 -6.66 9.85
N HIS A 182 -10.62 -7.77 10.29
CA HIS A 182 -11.30 -9.01 10.65
C HIS A 182 -12.38 -8.80 11.71
N TRP A 183 -13.45 -9.58 11.61
CA TRP A 183 -14.47 -9.61 12.66
C TRP A 183 -13.87 -10.05 13.99
N GLY A 184 -14.13 -9.27 15.05
CA GLY A 184 -13.57 -9.48 16.38
C GLY A 184 -12.14 -8.95 16.56
N GLN A 185 -11.48 -8.50 15.49
CA GLN A 185 -10.19 -7.82 15.57
C GLN A 185 -10.37 -6.31 15.63
N ARG A 186 -9.31 -5.62 16.07
CA ARG A 186 -9.23 -4.17 16.09
C ARG A 186 -7.90 -3.75 15.49
N MET A 187 -7.90 -2.59 14.82
CA MET A 187 -6.65 -1.93 14.49
C MET A 187 -5.90 -1.62 15.80
N PRO A 188 -4.61 -1.97 15.91
CA PRO A 188 -3.83 -1.71 17.10
C PRO A 188 -3.69 -0.21 17.32
N GLU A 189 -3.70 0.21 18.58
CA GLU A 189 -3.51 1.62 18.92
C GLU A 189 -2.08 2.04 18.57
N PRO A 190 -1.90 3.15 17.81
CA PRO A 190 -0.59 3.65 17.49
C PRO A 190 0.08 4.24 18.72
N ARG A 191 1.41 4.14 18.76
CA ARG A 191 2.22 4.95 19.66
C ARG A 191 2.29 6.36 19.08
N LEU A 192 1.65 7.29 19.78
CA LEU A 192 1.72 8.71 19.46
C LEU A 192 2.84 9.36 20.26
N ASP A 193 3.50 10.34 19.66
CA ASP A 193 4.39 11.24 20.38
C ASP A 193 3.60 12.40 21.03
N ALA A 194 4.33 13.33 21.69
CA ALA A 194 3.74 14.44 22.43
C ALA A 194 2.87 15.38 21.57
N ASP A 195 3.12 15.44 20.26
CA ASP A 195 2.38 16.30 19.33
C ASP A 195 1.27 15.53 18.58
N GLY A 196 1.10 14.23 18.89
CA GLY A 196 0.08 13.38 18.30
C GLY A 196 0.44 12.75 16.96
N TYR A 197 1.71 12.80 16.53
CA TYR A 197 2.18 12.06 15.34
C TYR A 197 2.46 10.61 15.70
N VAL A 198 2.27 9.70 14.74
CA VAL A 198 2.66 8.30 14.94
C VAL A 198 4.17 8.15 14.94
N THR A 199 4.65 7.32 15.84
CA THR A 199 6.03 6.83 15.78
C THR A 199 6.17 5.89 14.59
N ASP A 200 7.23 6.06 13.80
CA ASP A 200 7.53 5.22 12.64
C ASP A 200 7.51 3.73 12.99
N MET A 201 7.04 2.92 12.06
CA MET A 201 7.22 1.48 12.13
C MET A 201 8.71 1.10 12.11
N ASP A 202 9.00 -0.13 12.48
CA ASP A 202 10.33 -0.70 12.26
C ASP A 202 10.54 -0.93 10.75
N ASN A 203 11.23 0.01 10.09
CA ASN A 203 11.48 -0.01 8.65
C ASN A 203 12.37 -1.19 8.22
N THR A 204 13.27 -1.65 9.09
CA THR A 204 14.08 -2.85 8.82
C THR A 204 13.21 -4.10 8.83
N MET A 205 12.24 -4.17 9.77
CA MET A 205 11.27 -5.25 9.86
C MET A 205 10.23 -5.21 8.73
N ALA A 206 9.83 -4.03 8.24
CA ALA A 206 8.80 -3.87 7.23
C ALA A 206 9.06 -4.70 5.96
N GLY A 207 10.26 -4.61 5.40
CA GLY A 207 10.65 -5.40 4.23
C GLY A 207 10.73 -6.91 4.52
N ALA A 208 11.20 -7.28 5.71
CA ALA A 208 11.27 -8.69 6.12
C ALA A 208 9.87 -9.30 6.29
N VAL A 209 8.94 -8.58 6.91
CA VAL A 209 7.54 -9.00 7.09
C VAL A 209 6.83 -9.12 5.75
N ALA A 210 6.98 -8.14 4.85
CA ALA A 210 6.37 -8.21 3.52
C ALA A 210 6.92 -9.40 2.71
N LYS A 211 8.22 -9.66 2.79
CA LYS A 211 8.87 -10.82 2.14
C LYS A 211 8.42 -12.15 2.76
N GLU A 212 8.30 -12.23 4.08
CA GLU A 212 7.82 -13.44 4.75
C GLU A 212 6.36 -13.73 4.41
N TYR A 213 5.52 -12.70 4.38
CA TYR A 213 4.11 -12.83 3.99
C TYR A 213 3.97 -13.23 2.51
N LEU A 214 4.80 -12.66 1.63
CA LEU A 214 4.91 -13.07 0.23
C LEU A 214 5.32 -14.55 0.11
N ASN A 215 6.35 -14.97 0.86
CA ASN A 215 6.81 -16.35 0.89
C ASN A 215 5.71 -17.29 1.40
N PHE A 216 4.98 -16.91 2.44
CA PHE A 216 3.87 -17.70 2.98
C PHE A 216 2.83 -18.01 1.88
N TRP A 217 2.29 -16.97 1.22
CA TRP A 217 1.29 -17.15 0.16
C TRP A 217 1.83 -17.93 -1.06
N ASN A 218 3.12 -17.79 -1.37
CA ASN A 218 3.74 -18.49 -2.49
C ASN A 218 4.22 -19.92 -2.15
N ASN A 219 4.53 -20.21 -0.88
CA ASN A 219 5.02 -21.51 -0.41
C ASN A 219 3.91 -22.44 0.10
N GLU A 220 2.74 -21.93 0.50
CA GLU A 220 1.54 -22.78 0.70
C GLU A 220 1.23 -23.60 -0.56
N ARG A 221 1.62 -23.10 -1.75
CA ARG A 221 1.55 -23.85 -3.02
C ARG A 221 2.42 -25.12 -3.06
N LYS A 222 3.48 -25.19 -2.25
CA LYS A 222 4.46 -26.31 -2.23
C LYS A 222 4.22 -27.31 -1.12
N LYS A 223 3.41 -26.99 -0.11
CA LYS A 223 3.09 -27.89 1.00
C LYS A 223 1.61 -27.76 1.33
N GLU A 224 0.80 -28.61 0.70
CA GLU A 224 -0.50 -28.93 1.28
C GLU A 224 -0.29 -29.45 2.72
N GLY A 225 -0.64 -28.64 3.71
CA GLY A 225 -1.05 -29.12 5.03
C GLY A 225 0.01 -29.52 6.07
N ALA A 226 1.32 -29.21 5.92
CA ALA A 226 2.33 -29.72 6.87
C ALA A 226 2.81 -28.76 7.98
N SER A 227 2.56 -27.44 7.89
CA SER A 227 2.99 -26.50 8.94
C SER A 227 1.83 -25.57 9.31
N GLY A 228 1.04 -26.01 10.28
CA GLY A 228 -0.12 -25.28 10.78
C GLY A 228 0.26 -23.93 11.38
N TYR A 229 -0.19 -22.86 10.73
CA TYR A 229 -0.49 -21.60 11.38
C TYR A 229 -1.96 -21.29 11.18
N ARG A 230 -2.59 -20.91 12.30
CA ARG A 230 -4.01 -20.67 12.42
C ARG A 230 -4.31 -19.33 11.74
N LEU A 231 -4.83 -19.37 10.51
CA LEU A 231 -5.64 -18.26 10.01
C LEU A 231 -6.63 -17.90 11.13
N ALA A 232 -6.81 -16.60 11.41
CA ALA A 232 -7.79 -16.16 12.41
C ALA A 232 -9.09 -16.95 12.23
N ARG A 233 -9.86 -17.20 13.30
CA ARG A 233 -11.07 -18.06 13.31
C ARG A 233 -12.07 -17.76 12.16
N ASN A 234 -11.94 -16.60 11.52
CA ASN A 234 -12.75 -16.07 10.42
C ASN A 234 -12.02 -15.89 9.07
N SER A 235 -10.72 -16.20 8.96
CA SER A 235 -9.98 -16.33 7.69
C SER A 235 -10.01 -17.80 7.29
N TYR A 236 -11.04 -18.19 6.55
CA TYR A 236 -11.24 -19.59 6.21
C TYR A 236 -10.29 -20.02 5.08
N SER A 237 -9.49 -21.05 5.37
CA SER A 237 -9.01 -22.00 4.36
C SER A 237 -10.21 -22.53 3.58
N ARG A 238 -10.06 -22.66 2.25
CA ARG A 238 -11.08 -23.03 1.24
C ARG A 238 -12.04 -24.19 1.61
N LYS A 239 -11.75 -25.00 2.63
CA LYS A 239 -12.59 -26.12 3.06
C LYS A 239 -13.91 -25.71 3.74
N ALA A 240 -14.03 -24.51 4.31
CA ALA A 240 -15.25 -24.14 5.05
C ALA A 240 -16.30 -23.37 4.22
N PHE A 241 -15.92 -22.81 3.07
CA PHE A 241 -16.84 -22.13 2.16
C PHE A 241 -16.30 -22.25 0.73
N PRO A 242 -16.97 -22.99 -0.18
CA PRO A 242 -16.53 -23.13 -1.57
C PRO A 242 -16.51 -21.81 -2.35
N ALA A 243 -17.03 -20.71 -1.78
CA ALA A 243 -17.10 -19.39 -2.40
C ALA A 243 -16.18 -18.32 -1.76
N VAL A 244 -15.15 -18.71 -1.00
CA VAL A 244 -14.12 -17.72 -0.58
C VAL A 244 -13.18 -17.47 -1.76
N ASN A 245 -13.52 -16.48 -2.57
CA ASN A 245 -12.62 -15.85 -3.54
C ASN A 245 -11.62 -14.94 -2.80
N LYS A 246 -10.77 -15.49 -1.92
CA LYS A 246 -9.40 -14.95 -1.79
C LYS A 246 -8.74 -15.33 -3.12
N GLY A 247 -8.33 -14.34 -3.89
CA GLY A 247 -7.97 -14.44 -5.32
C GLY A 247 -7.38 -15.77 -5.75
N LEU A 248 -7.82 -16.25 -6.91
CA LEU A 248 -7.40 -17.47 -7.59
C LEU A 248 -5.89 -17.75 -7.44
N TYR A 249 -5.43 -18.45 -6.40
CA TYR A 249 -4.03 -18.78 -6.02
C TYR A 249 -2.97 -18.65 -7.14
N VAL A 250 -2.62 -17.42 -7.52
CA VAL A 250 -1.51 -17.09 -8.42
C VAL A 250 -0.40 -16.55 -7.55
N ALA A 251 0.83 -16.96 -7.84
CA ALA A 251 1.99 -16.48 -7.11
C ALA A 251 2.10 -14.95 -7.24
N PHE A 252 2.31 -14.28 -6.11
CA PHE A 252 2.63 -12.86 -6.10
C PHE A 252 4.09 -12.68 -6.51
N ALA A 253 4.38 -11.61 -7.25
CA ALA A 253 5.73 -11.29 -7.74
C ALA A 253 6.47 -10.35 -6.78
N GLY A 254 5.73 -9.60 -5.94
CA GLY A 254 6.29 -8.66 -4.99
C GLY A 254 5.21 -8.02 -4.11
N HIS A 255 5.52 -6.85 -3.59
CA HIS A 255 4.63 -6.04 -2.77
C HIS A 255 4.72 -4.56 -3.15
N GLY A 256 3.67 -3.79 -2.84
CA GLY A 256 3.69 -2.32 -2.92
C GLY A 256 4.48 -1.68 -1.78
N SER A 257 4.35 -0.35 -1.61
CA SER A 257 4.96 0.31 -0.46
C SER A 257 4.34 -0.20 0.84
N VAL A 258 5.15 -0.20 1.89
CA VAL A 258 4.71 -0.59 3.24
C VAL A 258 4.46 0.68 4.04
N PHE A 259 3.23 0.85 4.50
CA PHE A 259 2.80 1.91 5.41
C PHE A 259 2.66 1.31 6.81
N GLY A 260 2.86 2.10 7.87
CA GLY A 260 2.74 1.54 9.21
C GLY A 260 3.14 2.47 10.33
N PHE A 261 3.06 1.96 11.56
CA PHE A 261 3.50 2.66 12.76
C PHE A 261 3.92 1.69 13.87
N ARG A 262 4.64 2.20 14.87
CA ARG A 262 4.85 1.50 16.14
C ARG A 262 3.54 1.48 16.92
N THR A 263 3.17 0.34 17.49
CA THR A 263 1.97 0.23 18.33
C THR A 263 2.27 0.70 19.76
N ALA A 264 1.23 1.09 20.50
CA ALA A 264 1.37 1.62 21.87
C ALA A 264 2.12 0.63 22.79
N ASP A 265 1.79 -0.66 22.71
CA ASP A 265 2.43 -1.75 23.44
C ASP A 265 3.88 -2.06 22.99
N GLY A 266 4.36 -1.40 21.92
CA GLY A 266 5.72 -1.52 21.41
C GLY A 266 5.93 -2.61 20.37
N GLY A 267 4.86 -3.13 19.76
CA GLY A 267 4.91 -3.87 18.50
C GLY A 267 4.99 -2.94 17.27
N SER A 268 4.75 -3.50 16.10
CA SER A 268 4.73 -2.80 14.82
C SER A 268 3.51 -3.21 13.99
N PHE A 269 2.81 -2.23 13.45
CA PHE A 269 1.70 -2.41 12.52
C PHE A 269 2.16 -2.10 11.09
N PHE A 270 1.76 -2.94 10.15
CA PHE A 270 2.10 -2.83 8.73
C PHE A 270 0.84 -2.92 7.87
N LEU A 271 0.76 -2.08 6.84
CA LEU A 271 -0.29 -2.04 5.84
C LEU A 271 0.36 -1.96 4.46
N PHE A 272 0.15 -3.00 3.66
CA PHE A 272 0.70 -3.09 2.31
C PHE A 272 -0.17 -4.02 1.46
N ALA A 273 0.20 -4.22 0.21
CA ALA A 273 -0.40 -5.28 -0.58
C ALA A 273 0.64 -6.12 -1.31
N LEU A 274 0.36 -7.42 -1.44
CA LEU A 274 1.06 -8.29 -2.36
C LEU A 274 0.48 -8.10 -3.75
N VAL A 275 1.36 -7.98 -4.75
CA VAL A 275 0.99 -7.73 -6.13
C VAL A 275 1.67 -8.76 -7.03
N ASN A 276 0.98 -9.19 -8.09
CA ASN A 276 1.62 -9.94 -9.17
C ASN A 276 2.41 -8.99 -10.10
N SER A 277 2.97 -9.51 -11.20
CA SER A 277 3.82 -8.73 -12.10
C SER A 277 3.21 -7.37 -12.48
N PRO A 278 3.95 -6.26 -12.39
CA PRO A 278 3.44 -4.93 -12.68
C PRO A 278 2.93 -4.78 -14.13
N LYS A 279 3.38 -5.65 -15.05
CA LYS A 279 2.92 -5.66 -16.45
C LYS A 279 1.52 -6.25 -16.63
N SER A 280 1.02 -6.98 -15.64
CA SER A 280 -0.25 -7.72 -15.75
C SER A 280 -0.92 -7.86 -14.39
N VAL A 281 -1.03 -6.77 -13.61
CA VAL A 281 -1.63 -6.81 -12.27
C VAL A 281 -3.06 -7.32 -12.37
N ASN A 282 -3.31 -8.57 -12.00
CA ASN A 282 -4.64 -9.19 -12.09
C ASN A 282 -5.08 -9.78 -10.75
N GLN A 283 -4.19 -9.77 -9.76
CA GLN A 283 -4.45 -10.20 -8.39
C GLN A 283 -3.68 -9.35 -7.41
N VAL A 284 -4.37 -8.94 -6.35
CA VAL A 284 -3.77 -8.24 -5.21
C VAL A 284 -4.37 -8.78 -3.93
N LEU A 285 -3.52 -8.88 -2.92
CA LEU A 285 -3.92 -9.12 -1.55
C LEU A 285 -3.48 -7.93 -0.70
N SER A 286 -4.43 -7.07 -0.35
CA SER A 286 -4.20 -5.94 0.57
C SER A 286 -4.37 -6.40 2.00
N GLU A 287 -3.38 -6.12 2.84
CA GLU A 287 -3.28 -6.75 4.15
C GLU A 287 -2.86 -5.76 5.24
N ALA A 288 -3.39 -5.97 6.44
CA ALA A 288 -2.97 -5.31 7.66
C ALA A 288 -2.37 -6.36 8.60
N LEU A 289 -1.11 -6.17 8.99
CA LEU A 289 -0.35 -7.10 9.80
C LEU A 289 0.12 -6.45 11.11
N LEU A 290 0.20 -7.25 12.17
CA LEU A 290 0.75 -6.86 13.47
C LEU A 290 1.88 -7.81 13.86
N VAL A 291 3.01 -7.24 14.26
CA VAL A 291 4.08 -7.97 14.96
C VAL A 291 4.14 -7.46 16.40
N PRO A 292 3.71 -8.26 17.40
CA PRO A 292 3.75 -7.86 18.80
C PRO A 292 5.17 -7.59 19.31
N ARG A 293 5.29 -6.79 20.36
CA ARG A 293 6.58 -6.46 20.98
C ARG A 293 7.35 -7.74 21.36
N GLY A 294 8.61 -7.82 20.93
CA GLY A 294 9.50 -8.94 21.28
C GLY A 294 9.12 -10.27 20.61
N SER A 295 8.13 -10.27 19.72
CA SER A 295 7.71 -11.46 18.97
C SER A 295 8.29 -11.47 17.56
N ARG A 296 8.37 -12.66 16.97
CA ARG A 296 8.59 -12.86 15.53
C ARG A 296 7.32 -13.35 14.81
N THR A 297 6.20 -13.46 15.54
CA THR A 297 4.92 -13.86 14.99
C THR A 297 4.26 -12.71 14.28
N ILE A 298 3.88 -12.93 13.03
CA ILE A 298 3.05 -12.03 12.23
C ILE A 298 1.59 -12.40 12.45
N GLN A 299 0.77 -11.44 12.86
CA GLN A 299 -0.67 -11.60 13.03
C GLN A 299 -1.42 -10.91 11.88
N GLU A 300 -2.28 -11.66 11.19
CA GLU A 300 -3.19 -11.13 10.16
C GLU A 300 -4.36 -10.39 10.83
N LEU A 301 -4.53 -9.11 10.51
CA LEU A 301 -5.64 -8.28 10.96
C LEU A 301 -6.59 -7.91 9.81
N GLY A 302 -6.08 -7.86 8.58
CA GLY A 302 -6.85 -7.53 7.40
C GLY A 302 -7.69 -8.70 6.93
N ALA A 303 -8.82 -8.39 6.32
CA ALA A 303 -9.85 -9.36 6.01
C ALA A 303 -10.33 -9.20 4.56
N ASN A 304 -11.17 -10.12 4.09
CA ASN A 304 -11.69 -10.03 2.74
C ASN A 304 -12.65 -8.85 2.60
N TRP A 305 -12.51 -8.10 1.51
CA TRP A 305 -13.43 -7.03 1.11
C TRP A 305 -14.88 -7.51 0.89
N PHE A 306 -15.08 -8.79 0.53
CA PHE A 306 -16.37 -9.34 0.09
C PHE A 306 -17.24 -10.03 1.18
N SER A 307 -17.10 -9.72 2.47
CA SER A 307 -17.96 -10.33 3.51
C SER A 307 -19.32 -9.64 3.66
#